data_AF-A0A2J6XJM2-F1
#
_entry.id   AF-A0A2J6XJM2-F1
#
_cell.length_a   1.000
_cell.length_b   1.000
_cell.length_c   1.000
_cell.angle_alpha   90.00
_cell.angle_beta   90.00
_cell.angle_gamma   90.00
#
_symmetry.space_group_name_H-M   'P 1'
#
loop_
_entity.id
_entity.type
_entity.pdbx_description
1 polymer ?
#
loop_
_entity_poly.entity_id
_entity_poly.type
_entity_poly.pdbx_seq_one_letter_code
_entity_poly.pdbx_strand_id
1 'polypeptide(L)'
;MKAHDALRKAFIKYNIGADPYSVMELETFVISSRNEKQNGLSGKNYQSLVSNLLDLLNREEVENPDILAKKIADYVLILCEKGCD
;
A
#
# COMPACT_ATOMS: atom_id res chain seq x y z
N MET A 1 3.06 -5.07 -14.08
CA MET A 1 3.93 -4.56 -12.99
C MET A 1 3.62 -5.41 -11.78
N LYS A 2 4.56 -5.72 -10.88
CA LYS A 2 4.19 -6.47 -9.67
C LYS A 2 3.66 -5.53 -8.58
N ALA A 3 2.83 -6.03 -7.67
CA ALA A 3 2.43 -5.27 -6.48
C ALA A 3 3.65 -4.78 -5.68
N HIS A 4 4.67 -5.62 -5.58
CA HIS A 4 5.98 -5.29 -5.02
C HIS A 4 6.60 -4.02 -5.63
N ASP A 5 6.61 -3.92 -6.96
CA ASP A 5 7.20 -2.78 -7.66
C ASP A 5 6.41 -1.49 -7.42
N ALA A 6 5.08 -1.60 -7.33
CA ALA A 6 4.21 -0.46 -7.03
C ALA A 6 4.45 0.07 -5.62
N LEU A 7 4.58 -0.82 -4.63
CA LEU A 7 4.94 -0.46 -3.25
C LEU A 7 6.32 0.18 -3.18
N ARG A 8 7.34 -0.40 -3.82
CA ARG A 8 8.68 0.20 -3.87
C ARG A 8 8.68 1.59 -4.49
N LYS A 9 7.95 1.79 -5.59
CA LYS A 9 7.78 3.12 -6.21
C LYS A 9 7.10 4.11 -5.28
N ALA A 10 6.10 3.66 -4.51
CA ALA A 10 5.44 4.51 -3.53
C ALA A 10 6.38 4.89 -2.39
N PHE A 11 7.10 3.93 -1.81
CA PHE A 11 8.04 4.18 -0.72
C PHE A 11 9.19 5.09 -1.14
N ILE A 12 9.74 4.92 -2.35
CA ILE A 12 10.72 5.87 -2.89
C ILE A 12 10.11 7.27 -3.05
N LYS A 13 8.89 7.38 -3.60
CA LYS A 13 8.20 8.68 -3.80
C LYS A 13 7.98 9.43 -2.49
N TYR A 14 7.69 8.71 -1.41
CA TYR A 14 7.38 9.30 -0.10
C TYR A 14 8.56 9.21 0.89
N ASN A 15 9.74 8.83 0.43
CA ASN A 15 10.96 8.71 1.24
C ASN A 15 10.80 7.82 2.49
N ILE A 16 10.17 6.65 2.31
CA ILE A 16 9.96 5.67 3.38
C ILE A 16 11.06 4.62 3.34
N GLY A 17 11.78 4.47 4.46
CA GLY A 17 12.61 3.31 4.70
C GLY A 17 11.70 2.11 4.95
N ALA A 18 11.70 1.14 4.04
CA ALA A 18 11.02 -0.13 4.30
C ALA A 18 11.90 -1.25 3.81
N ASP A 19 12.08 -2.24 4.66
CA ASP A 19 12.83 -3.43 4.30
C ASP A 19 12.03 -4.30 3.31
N PRO A 20 12.70 -5.17 2.55
CA PRO A 20 12.04 -6.01 1.55
C PRO A 20 10.94 -6.94 2.11
N TYR A 21 11.02 -7.37 3.37
CA TYR A 21 10.01 -8.23 3.98
C TYR A 21 8.73 -7.44 4.26
N SER A 22 8.85 -6.25 4.84
CA SER A 22 7.71 -5.35 5.06
C SER A 22 6.98 -5.03 3.74
N VAL A 23 7.72 -4.83 2.64
CA VAL A 23 7.11 -4.65 1.32
C VAL A 23 6.36 -5.91 0.87
N MET A 24 6.94 -7.09 1.07
CA MET A 24 6.35 -8.36 0.65
C MET A 24 5.06 -8.68 1.40
N GLU A 25 4.99 -8.41 2.69
CA GLU A 25 3.77 -8.58 3.50
C GLU A 25 2.60 -7.73 2.97
N LEU A 26 2.90 -6.52 2.50
CA LEU A 26 1.91 -5.58 1.96
C LEU A 26 1.36 -5.99 0.58
N GLU A 27 2.06 -6.82 -0.18
CA GLU A 27 1.65 -7.21 -1.54
C GLU A 27 0.25 -7.85 -1.56
N THR A 28 -0.02 -8.75 -0.62
CA THR A 28 -1.32 -9.46 -0.54
C THR A 28 -2.46 -8.49 -0.27
N PHE A 29 -2.22 -7.47 0.57
CA PHE A 29 -3.22 -6.43 0.86
C PHE A 29 -3.46 -5.52 -0.34
N VAL A 30 -2.42 -5.19 -1.11
CA VAL A 30 -2.54 -4.44 -2.37
C VAL A 30 -3.38 -5.21 -3.39
N ILE A 31 -3.07 -6.49 -3.62
CA ILE A 31 -3.80 -7.34 -4.57
C ILE A 31 -5.27 -7.49 -4.14
N SER A 32 -5.50 -7.78 -2.86
CA SER A 32 -6.86 -7.95 -2.33
C SER A 32 -7.69 -6.66 -2.40
N SER A 33 -7.07 -5.50 -2.10
CA SER A 33 -7.71 -4.19 -2.21
C SER A 33 -8.04 -3.82 -3.66
N ARG A 34 -7.13 -4.14 -4.59
CA ARG A 34 -7.34 -3.90 -6.03
C ARG A 34 -8.51 -4.74 -6.55
N ASN A 35 -8.53 -6.03 -6.22
CA ASN A 35 -9.60 -6.93 -6.64
C ASN A 35 -10.96 -6.53 -6.04
N GLU A 36 -10.97 -6.14 -4.75
CA GLU A 36 -12.16 -5.61 -4.08
C GLU A 36 -12.72 -4.38 -4.80
N LYS A 37 -11.84 -3.42 -5.14
CA LYS A 37 -12.19 -2.21 -5.89
C LYS A 37 -12.71 -2.52 -7.30
N GLN A 38 -12.09 -3.45 -8.02
CA GLN A 38 -12.53 -3.88 -9.37
C GLN A 38 -13.91 -4.56 -9.35
N ASN A 39 -14.21 -5.30 -8.27
CA ASN A 39 -15.48 -6.00 -8.10
C ASN A 39 -16.58 -5.12 -7.48
N GLY A 40 -16.32 -3.83 -7.21
CA GLY A 40 -17.27 -2.91 -6.59
C GLY A 40 -17.66 -3.30 -5.16
N LEU A 41 -16.79 -4.04 -4.46
CA LEU A 41 -17.03 -4.55 -3.11
C LEU A 41 -16.62 -3.54 -2.03
N SER A 42 -17.13 -3.72 -0.81
CA SER A 42 -16.90 -2.79 0.31
C SER A 42 -15.41 -2.68 0.66
N GLY A 43 -14.89 -1.48 0.94
CA GLY A 43 -13.47 -1.16 1.16
C GLY A 43 -12.75 -1.76 2.38
N LYS A 44 -13.05 -2.99 2.79
CA LYS A 44 -12.43 -3.64 3.97
C LYS A 44 -10.96 -3.96 3.72
N ASN A 45 -10.63 -4.48 2.55
CA ASN A 45 -9.24 -4.76 2.20
C ASN A 45 -8.42 -3.47 2.10
N TYR A 46 -9.03 -2.40 1.58
CA TYR A 46 -8.40 -1.08 1.57
C TYR A 46 -8.11 -0.58 3.00
N GLN A 47 -9.06 -0.72 3.93
CA GLN A 47 -8.84 -0.36 5.34
C GLN A 47 -7.70 -1.18 5.96
N SER A 48 -7.64 -2.48 5.69
CA SER A 48 -6.53 -3.33 6.13
C SER A 48 -5.18 -2.89 5.55
N LEU A 49 -5.13 -2.55 4.26
CA LEU A 49 -3.92 -2.01 3.62
C LEU A 49 -3.47 -0.71 4.29
N VAL A 50 -4.38 0.22 4.54
CA VAL A 50 -4.08 1.49 5.22
C VAL A 50 -3.60 1.24 6.65
N SER A 51 -4.20 0.31 7.38
CA SER A 51 -3.77 -0.02 8.75
C SER A 51 -2.37 -0.61 8.79
N ASN A 52 -2.04 -1.56 7.90
CA ASN A 52 -0.70 -2.15 7.86
C ASN A 52 0.37 -1.13 7.43
N LEU A 53 0.02 -0.22 6.51
CA LEU A 53 0.90 0.90 6.15
C LEU A 53 1.10 1.85 7.32
N LEU A 54 0.04 2.15 8.08
CA LEU A 54 0.13 2.99 9.28
C LEU A 54 1.06 2.37 10.32
N ASP A 55 0.93 1.07 10.60
CA ASP A 55 1.80 0.35 11.53
C ASP A 55 3.26 0.41 11.10
N LEU A 56 3.54 0.23 9.80
CA LEU A 56 4.88 0.38 9.25
C LEU A 56 5.42 1.79 9.43
N LEU A 57 4.65 2.81 9.05
CA LEU A 57 5.06 4.21 9.13
C LEU A 57 5.30 4.67 10.57
N ASN A 58 4.55 4.14 11.53
CA ASN A 58 4.76 4.38 12.95
C ASN A 58 6.10 3.79 13.43
N ARG A 59 6.48 2.60 12.97
CA ARG A 59 7.78 1.99 13.31
C ARG A 59 8.95 2.78 12.74
N GLU A 60 8.76 3.39 11.58
CA GLU A 60 9.75 4.24 10.90
C GLU A 60 9.73 5.70 11.41
N GLU A 61 8.95 6.00 12.46
CA GLU A 61 8.85 7.31 13.11
C GLU A 61 8.53 8.47 12.13
N VAL A 62 7.71 8.18 11.11
CA VAL A 62 7.37 9.14 10.05
C VAL A 62 6.37 10.17 10.56
N GLU A 63 6.56 11.44 10.20
CA GLU A 63 5.61 12.51 10.52
C GLU A 63 4.25 12.30 9.82
N ASN A 64 3.15 12.49 10.56
CA ASN A 64 1.77 12.39 10.07
C ASN A 64 1.44 11.03 9.38
N PRO A 65 1.68 9.90 10.05
CA PRO A 65 1.65 8.58 9.42
C PRO A 65 0.24 8.20 8.93
N ASP A 66 -0.83 8.66 9.60
CA ASP A 66 -2.22 8.42 9.17
C ASP A 66 -2.55 9.00 7.79
N ILE A 67 -2.08 10.22 7.53
CA ILE A 67 -2.30 10.91 6.25
C ILE A 67 -1.47 10.24 5.17
N LEU A 68 -0.24 9.87 5.51
CA LEU A 68 0.69 9.29 4.56
C LEU A 68 0.33 7.84 4.18
N ALA A 69 -0.16 7.04 5.13
CA ALA A 69 -0.65 5.68 4.89
C ALA A 69 -1.75 5.67 3.80
N LYS A 70 -2.72 6.58 3.91
CA LYS A 70 -3.78 6.74 2.91
C LYS A 70 -3.23 7.17 1.55
N LYS A 71 -2.34 8.18 1.52
CA LYS A 71 -1.69 8.64 0.29
C LYS A 71 -0.88 7.56 -0.42
N ILE A 72 -0.20 6.70 0.35
CA ILE A 72 0.54 5.56 -0.18
C ILE A 72 -0.43 4.52 -0.74
N ALA A 73 -1.44 4.11 0.02
CA ALA A 73 -2.43 3.13 -0.41
C ALA A 73 -3.11 3.55 -1.72
N ASP A 74 -3.59 4.79 -1.79
CA ASP A 74 -4.25 5.33 -2.99
C ASP A 74 -3.31 5.33 -4.19
N TYR A 75 -2.07 5.80 -4.00
CA TYR A 75 -1.07 5.85 -5.07
C TYR A 75 -0.71 4.46 -5.58
N VAL A 76 -0.52 3.48 -4.70
CA VAL A 76 -0.24 2.09 -5.07
C VAL A 76 -1.42 1.50 -5.85
N LEU A 77 -2.65 1.75 -5.44
CA LEU A 77 -3.83 1.26 -6.16
C LEU A 77 -4.02 1.92 -7.53
N ILE A 78 -3.64 3.20 -7.68
CA ILE A 78 -3.58 3.87 -8.99
C ILE A 78 -2.53 3.20 -9.88
N LEU A 79 -1.34 2.93 -9.35
CA LEU A 79 -0.28 2.24 -10.08
C LEU A 79 -0.73 0.82 -10.52
N CYS A 80 -1.58 0.17 -9.72
CA CYS A 80 -2.08 -1.17 -9.97
C CYS A 80 -3.42 -1.25 -10.70
N GLU A 81 -3.99 -0.13 -11.15
CA GLU A 81 -5.31 -0.07 -11.78
C GLU A 81 -5.42 -0.96 -13.03
N LYS A 82 -4.34 -1.04 -13.82
CA LYS A 82 -4.25 -1.86 -15.05
C LYS A 82 -3.73 -3.28 -14.80
N GLY A 83 -3.43 -3.65 -13.56
CA GLY A 83 -2.88 -4.94 -13.20
C GLY A 83 -1.57 -4.85 -12.42
N CYS A 84 -1.60 -5.43 -11.22
CA CYS A 84 -0.45 -5.83 -10.41
C CYS A 84 -0.57 -7.31 -10.06
N ASP A 85 0.04 -8.17 -10.88
CA ASP A 85 0.08 -9.62 -10.70
C ASP A 85 1.48 -10.06 -10.24
#